data_AF-A0A7R9PD75-F1
#
_entry.id   AF-A0A7R9PD75-F1
#
_cell.length_a   1.000
_cell.length_b   1.000
_cell.length_c   1.000
_cell.angle_alpha   90.00
_cell.angle_beta   90.00
_cell.angle_gamma   90.00
#
_symmetry.space_group_name_H-M   'P 1'
#
loop_
_entity.id
_entity.type
_entity.pdbx_description
1 polymer ?
#
loop_
_entity_poly.entity_id
_entity_poly.type
_entity_poly.pdbx_seq_one_letter_code
_entity_poly.pdbx_strand_id
1 'polypeptide(L)'
;SRVEFVELYVDLILNKGVHKHYKAFHEGFHKVCGGRVLELFHAHELMAVVVGNENYNWEEFENNAEYRNGYTATDPTIIMFWEVFHELSLEDKKKFLLYLTGSDRIPIQGMKAIKSPVQGETILDSNYSENLYQTCIQSDTLAAVSHRRAQLWYGNPESPPG
;
A
#
# COMPACT_ATOMS: atom_id res chain seq x y z
N SER A 1 41.61 -24.17 12.15
CA SER A 1 40.86 -25.34 11.60
C SER A 1 39.98 -24.89 10.43
N ARG A 2 39.31 -25.78 9.69
CA ARG A 2 38.33 -25.36 8.65
C ARG A 2 37.21 -24.49 9.24
N VAL A 3 36.77 -24.80 10.46
CA VAL A 3 35.72 -24.06 11.16
C VAL A 3 36.18 -22.63 11.46
N GLU A 4 37.36 -22.49 12.04
CA GLU A 4 37.97 -21.19 12.35
C GLU A 4 38.20 -20.33 11.10
N PHE A 5 38.60 -20.95 9.98
CA PHE A 5 38.71 -20.25 8.71
C PHE A 5 37.35 -19.70 8.24
N VAL A 6 36.29 -20.51 8.34
CA VAL A 6 34.92 -20.09 7.99
C VAL A 6 34.46 -18.95 8.91
N GLU A 7 34.67 -19.05 10.22
CA GLU A 7 34.29 -18.02 11.18
C GLU A 7 34.99 -16.68 10.90
N LEU A 8 36.31 -16.71 10.68
CA LEU A 8 37.10 -15.51 10.35
C LEU A 8 36.67 -14.90 9.01
N TYR A 9 36.34 -15.74 8.03
CA TYR A 9 35.87 -15.27 6.73
C TYR A 9 34.49 -14.63 6.81
N VAL A 10 33.55 -15.24 7.55
CA VAL A 10 32.22 -14.67 7.79
C VAL A 10 32.31 -13.33 8.53
N ASP A 11 33.14 -13.25 9.59
CA ASP A 11 33.37 -12.02 10.33
C ASP A 11 34.01 -10.92 9.48
N LEU A 12 34.95 -11.29 8.60
CA LEU A 12 35.57 -10.36 7.66
C LEU A 12 34.52 -9.74 6.73
N ILE A 13 33.63 -10.55 6.16
CA ILE A 13 32.65 -10.08 5.18
C ILE A 13 31.50 -9.31 5.84
N LEU A 14 30.93 -9.84 6.92
CA LEU A 14 29.70 -9.29 7.52
C LEU A 14 29.94 -8.18 8.54
N ASN A 15 31.10 -8.18 9.21
CA ASN A 15 31.38 -7.20 10.28
C ASN A 15 32.52 -6.25 9.88
N LYS A 16 33.73 -6.78 9.67
CA LYS A 16 34.93 -5.95 9.49
C LYS A 16 34.91 -5.18 8.18
N GLY A 17 34.55 -5.83 7.08
CA GLY A 17 34.55 -5.26 5.74
C GLY A 17 33.55 -4.11 5.56
N VAL A 18 32.44 -4.14 6.30
CA VAL A 18 31.39 -3.12 6.24
C VAL A 18 31.40 -2.16 7.43
N HIS A 19 32.30 -2.34 8.40
CA HIS A 19 32.29 -1.66 9.71
C HIS A 19 32.08 -0.14 9.63
N LYS A 20 32.82 0.53 8.74
CA LYS A 20 32.72 1.99 8.57
C LYS A 20 31.31 2.44 8.15
N HIS A 21 30.73 1.76 7.16
CA HIS A 21 29.40 2.10 6.64
C HIS A 21 28.31 1.72 7.64
N TYR A 22 28.43 0.53 8.24
CA TYR A 22 27.51 0.06 9.26
C TYR A 22 27.50 0.98 10.48
N LYS A 23 28.67 1.45 10.95
CA LYS A 23 28.75 2.37 12.09
C LYS A 23 27.98 3.68 11.83
N ALA A 24 28.18 4.29 10.66
CA ALA A 24 27.47 5.50 10.29
C ALA A 24 25.95 5.28 10.17
N PHE A 25 25.54 4.16 9.57
CA PHE A 25 24.13 3.76 9.51
C PHE A 25 23.55 3.54 10.91
N HIS A 26 24.24 2.77 11.76
CA HIS A 26 23.82 2.46 13.13
C HIS A 26 23.62 3.73 13.96
N GLU A 27 24.57 4.67 13.92
CA GLU A 27 24.45 5.95 14.63
C GLU A 27 23.28 6.79 14.10
N GLY A 28 23.04 6.82 12.79
CA GLY A 28 21.90 7.53 12.19
C GLY A 28 20.56 6.88 12.57
N PHE A 29 20.48 5.56 12.43
CA PHE A 29 19.29 4.77 12.75
C PHE A 29 18.93 4.90 14.24
N HIS A 30 19.89 4.77 15.16
CA HIS A 30 19.65 4.94 16.60
C HIS A 30 19.33 6.38 17.02
N LYS A 31 19.62 7.41 16.22
CA LYS A 31 19.16 8.78 16.53
C LYS A 31 17.67 8.96 16.27
N VAL A 32 17.13 8.26 15.27
CA VAL A 32 15.72 8.41 14.83
C VAL A 32 14.83 7.34 15.46
N CYS A 33 15.29 6.10 15.41
CA CYS A 33 14.55 4.91 15.85
C CYS A 33 15.03 4.40 17.22
N GLY A 34 16.10 4.98 17.79
CA GLY A 34 16.72 4.50 19.02
C GLY A 34 15.81 4.49 20.24
N GLY A 35 16.04 3.51 21.11
CA GLY A 35 15.37 3.39 22.40
C GLY A 35 15.27 1.95 22.85
N ARG A 36 14.77 1.76 24.08
CA ARG A 36 14.54 0.43 24.69
C ARG A 36 13.67 -0.48 23.83
N VAL A 37 12.84 0.07 22.94
CA VAL A 37 11.93 -0.69 22.08
C VAL A 37 12.69 -1.46 20.98
N LEU A 38 13.77 -0.91 20.42
CA LEU A 38 14.57 -1.63 19.42
C LEU A 38 15.30 -2.84 20.01
N GLU A 39 15.67 -2.78 21.28
CA GLU A 39 16.35 -3.88 22.00
C GLU A 39 15.40 -5.05 22.30
N LEU A 40 14.09 -4.84 22.20
CA LEU A 40 13.08 -5.88 22.43
C LEU A 40 12.81 -6.75 21.19
N PHE A 41 13.22 -6.30 20.01
CA PHE A 41 12.95 -7.03 18.77
C PHE A 41 14.06 -8.04 18.45
N HIS A 42 13.66 -9.24 18.05
CA HIS A 42 14.54 -10.12 17.30
C HIS A 42 14.78 -9.56 15.88
N ALA A 43 15.89 -9.95 15.24
CA ALA A 43 16.26 -9.46 13.91
C ALA A 43 15.15 -9.62 12.86
N HIS A 44 14.39 -10.73 12.91
CA HIS A 44 13.29 -10.98 11.99
C HIS A 44 12.07 -10.07 12.23
N GLU A 45 11.81 -9.68 13.48
CA GLU A 45 10.70 -8.78 13.84
C GLU A 45 11.05 -7.34 13.44
N LEU A 46 12.29 -6.91 13.67
CA LEU A 46 12.76 -5.61 13.18
C LEU A 46 12.70 -5.53 11.65
N MET A 47 13.09 -6.61 10.97
CA MET A 47 12.94 -6.70 9.52
C MET A 47 11.47 -6.61 9.09
N ALA A 48 10.55 -7.30 9.78
CA ALA A 48 9.12 -7.22 9.49
C ALA A 48 8.54 -5.81 9.72
N VAL A 49 9.05 -5.06 10.71
CA VAL A 49 8.67 -3.67 10.94
C VAL A 49 9.14 -2.75 9.80
N VAL A 50 10.37 -2.96 9.31
CA VAL A 50 10.98 -2.12 8.26
C VAL A 50 10.43 -2.46 6.86
N VAL A 51 10.29 -3.76 6.58
CA VAL A 51 9.89 -4.26 5.26
C VAL A 51 8.36 -4.34 5.14
N GLY A 52 7.64 -4.51 6.24
CA GLY A 52 6.23 -4.87 6.22
C GLY A 52 6.00 -6.35 5.90
N ASN A 53 4.74 -6.77 5.82
CA ASN A 53 4.34 -8.14 5.49
C ASN A 53 3.39 -8.19 4.27
N GLU A 54 3.07 -9.41 3.84
CA GLU A 54 2.20 -9.69 2.69
C GLU A 54 0.88 -10.38 3.11
N ASN A 55 0.48 -10.24 4.37
CA ASN A 55 -0.76 -10.82 4.90
C ASN A 55 -1.95 -9.90 4.63
N TYR A 56 -2.31 -9.75 3.36
CA TYR A 56 -3.36 -8.83 2.94
C TYR A 56 -4.75 -9.29 3.42
N ASN A 57 -5.44 -8.43 4.17
CA ASN A 57 -6.85 -8.53 4.45
C ASN A 57 -7.60 -7.35 3.79
N TRP A 58 -8.12 -7.59 2.58
CA TRP A 58 -8.79 -6.56 1.78
C TRP A 58 -10.14 -6.12 2.36
N GLU A 59 -10.81 -6.98 3.13
CA GLU A 59 -12.03 -6.61 3.85
C GLU A 59 -11.72 -5.62 4.98
N GLU A 60 -10.64 -5.84 5.73
CA GLU A 60 -10.17 -4.87 6.74
C GLU A 60 -9.79 -3.53 6.11
N PHE A 61 -9.22 -3.56 4.90
CA PHE A 61 -8.86 -2.36 4.17
C PHE A 61 -10.10 -1.53 3.78
N GLU A 62 -11.15 -2.18 3.29
CA GLU A 62 -12.45 -1.54 3.03
C GLU A 62 -13.10 -1.00 4.30
N ASN A 63 -13.14 -1.81 5.36
CA ASN A 63 -13.74 -1.40 6.63
C ASN A 63 -13.01 -0.22 7.30
N ASN A 64 -11.72 -0.04 7.01
CA ASN A 64 -10.91 1.06 7.53
C ASN A 64 -10.92 2.31 6.63
N ALA A 65 -11.66 2.27 5.51
CA ALA A 65 -11.72 3.39 4.59
C ALA A 65 -12.51 4.57 5.18
N GLU A 66 -11.91 5.75 5.12
CA GLU A 66 -12.55 7.01 5.55
C GLU A 66 -13.14 7.71 4.33
N TYR A 67 -14.46 7.91 4.32
CA TYR A 67 -15.15 8.65 3.25
C TYR A 67 -15.17 10.15 3.56
N ARG A 68 -14.86 10.97 2.55
CA ARG A 68 -14.79 12.43 2.67
C ARG A 68 -15.70 13.11 1.64
N ASN A 69 -15.94 14.41 1.81
CA ASN A 69 -16.77 15.23 0.93
C ASN A 69 -18.25 14.79 0.83
N GLY A 70 -18.81 14.30 1.94
CA GLY A 70 -20.22 13.90 2.01
C GLY A 70 -20.51 12.47 1.51
N TYR A 71 -19.50 11.75 1.03
CA TYR A 71 -19.64 10.33 0.73
C TYR A 71 -19.71 9.48 1.99
N THR A 72 -20.37 8.35 1.85
CA THR A 72 -20.63 7.33 2.86
C THR A 72 -20.46 5.94 2.24
N ALA A 73 -20.27 4.93 3.08
CA ALA A 73 -20.14 3.54 2.63
C ALA A 73 -21.34 3.05 1.79
N THR A 74 -22.51 3.67 1.95
CA THR A 74 -23.76 3.30 1.29
C THR A 74 -23.96 3.98 -0.07
N ASP A 75 -23.11 4.92 -0.46
CA ASP A 75 -23.27 5.62 -1.73
C ASP A 75 -23.00 4.68 -2.91
N PRO A 76 -23.84 4.72 -3.98
CA PRO A 76 -23.68 3.81 -5.12
C PRO A 76 -22.28 3.83 -5.75
N THR A 77 -21.64 4.99 -5.77
CA THR A 77 -20.26 5.16 -6.28
C THR A 77 -19.24 4.42 -5.42
N ILE A 78 -19.42 4.45 -4.09
CA ILE A 78 -18.52 3.80 -3.14
C ILE A 78 -18.70 2.28 -3.18
N ILE A 79 -19.94 1.82 -3.21
CA ILE A 79 -20.26 0.39 -3.38
C ILE A 79 -19.63 -0.13 -4.67
N MET A 80 -19.82 0.58 -5.78
CA MET A 80 -19.27 0.19 -7.08
C MET A 80 -17.74 0.17 -7.10
N PHE A 81 -17.08 1.12 -6.42
CA PHE A 81 -15.63 1.13 -6.27
C PHE A 81 -15.14 -0.15 -5.59
N TRP A 82 -15.73 -0.53 -4.46
CA TRP A 82 -15.33 -1.73 -3.72
C TRP A 82 -15.67 -3.02 -4.46
N GLU A 83 -16.81 -3.08 -5.16
CA GLU A 83 -17.14 -4.22 -6.03
C GLU A 83 -16.04 -4.46 -7.08
N VAL A 84 -15.66 -3.40 -7.81
CA VAL A 84 -14.60 -3.45 -8.82
C VAL A 84 -13.26 -3.79 -8.17
N PHE A 85 -12.93 -3.14 -7.04
CA PHE A 85 -11.68 -3.38 -6.33
C PHE A 85 -11.56 -4.86 -5.93
N HIS A 86 -12.63 -5.47 -5.42
CA HIS A 86 -12.63 -6.87 -5.03
C HIS A 86 -12.49 -7.83 -6.21
N GLU A 87 -12.98 -7.45 -7.39
CA GLU A 87 -12.79 -8.18 -8.65
C GLU A 87 -11.34 -8.13 -9.18
N LEU A 88 -10.51 -7.18 -8.72
CA LEU A 88 -9.11 -7.07 -9.16
C LEU A 88 -8.26 -8.29 -8.76
N SER A 89 -7.28 -8.59 -9.62
CA SER A 89 -6.23 -9.57 -9.32
C SER A 89 -5.39 -9.13 -8.12
N LEU A 90 -4.74 -10.08 -7.43
CA LEU A 90 -3.84 -9.74 -6.32
C LEU A 90 -2.72 -8.78 -6.76
N GLU A 91 -2.19 -8.97 -7.96
CA GLU A 91 -1.14 -8.11 -8.52
C GLU A 91 -1.65 -6.68 -8.74
N ASP A 92 -2.87 -6.51 -9.22
CA ASP A 92 -3.43 -5.17 -9.43
C ASP A 92 -3.84 -4.51 -8.11
N LYS A 93 -4.28 -5.28 -7.11
CA LYS A 93 -4.48 -4.78 -5.73
C LYS A 93 -3.16 -4.33 -5.09
N LYS A 94 -2.06 -5.06 -5.32
CA LYS A 94 -0.70 -4.67 -4.87
C LYS A 94 -0.23 -3.40 -5.57
N LYS A 95 -0.47 -3.26 -6.89
CA LYS A 95 -0.17 -2.02 -7.62
C LYS A 95 -0.98 -0.84 -7.10
N PHE A 96 -2.27 -1.06 -6.79
CA PHE A 96 -3.10 -0.03 -6.17
C PHE A 96 -2.56 0.38 -4.79
N LEU A 97 -2.13 -0.59 -3.98
CA LEU A 97 -1.53 -0.31 -2.67
C LEU A 97 -0.19 0.45 -2.80
N LEU A 98 0.65 0.06 -3.76
CA LEU A 98 1.89 0.76 -4.10
C LEU A 98 1.61 2.18 -4.56
N TYR A 99 0.57 2.38 -5.37
CA TYR A 99 0.13 3.69 -5.82
C TYR A 99 -0.33 4.57 -4.64
N LEU A 100 -1.15 4.01 -3.74
CA LEU A 100 -1.73 4.73 -2.59
C LEU A 100 -0.70 5.05 -1.50
N THR A 101 0.22 4.13 -1.22
CA THR A 101 1.07 4.18 -0.02
C THR A 101 2.57 4.26 -0.32
N GLY A 102 2.97 4.12 -1.58
CA GLY A 102 4.38 3.99 -1.97
C GLY A 102 5.00 2.62 -1.66
N SER A 103 4.21 1.66 -1.17
CA SER A 103 4.64 0.30 -0.81
C SER A 103 3.59 -0.71 -1.24
N ASP A 104 3.99 -1.85 -1.79
CA ASP A 104 3.10 -3.00 -2.00
C ASP A 104 3.01 -3.91 -0.76
N ARG A 105 3.75 -3.59 0.31
CA ARG A 105 3.77 -4.28 1.61
C ARG A 105 3.01 -3.50 2.67
N ILE A 106 2.38 -4.22 3.60
CA ILE A 106 1.54 -3.64 4.66
C ILE A 106 2.31 -3.54 5.98
N PRO A 107 1.97 -2.57 6.86
CA PRO A 107 2.56 -2.49 8.19
C PRO A 107 2.36 -3.79 8.99
N ILE A 108 3.21 -4.03 10.00
CA ILE A 108 3.08 -5.22 10.86
C ILE A 108 1.73 -5.28 11.58
N GLN A 109 1.09 -4.14 11.79
CA GLN A 109 -0.24 -4.02 12.37
C GLN A 109 -1.37 -4.45 11.41
N GLY A 110 -1.08 -4.80 10.16
CA GLY A 110 -2.05 -5.26 9.18
C GLY A 110 -2.75 -4.13 8.41
N MET A 111 -3.76 -4.50 7.63
CA MET A 111 -4.46 -3.60 6.70
C MET A 111 -5.22 -2.48 7.41
N LYS A 112 -5.70 -2.72 8.64
CA LYS A 112 -6.30 -1.69 9.50
C LYS A 112 -5.39 -0.48 9.80
N ALA A 113 -4.08 -0.61 9.62
CA ALA A 113 -3.15 0.50 9.84
C ALA A 113 -3.02 1.40 8.61
N ILE A 114 -3.52 0.97 7.45
CA ILE A 114 -3.52 1.76 6.22
C ILE A 114 -4.77 2.63 6.22
N LYS A 115 -4.59 3.92 6.48
CA LYS A 115 -5.67 4.90 6.35
C LYS A 115 -5.83 5.24 4.87
N SER A 116 -6.92 4.76 4.26
CA SER A 116 -7.29 5.17 2.90
C SER A 116 -8.40 6.21 2.98
N PRO A 117 -8.15 7.48 2.63
CA PRO A 117 -9.23 8.42 2.38
C PRO A 117 -9.84 8.09 1.01
N VAL A 118 -11.07 7.58 0.98
CA VAL A 118 -11.84 7.51 -0.26
C VAL A 118 -12.54 8.85 -0.43
N GLN A 119 -11.94 9.70 -1.27
CA GLN A 119 -12.48 11.00 -1.63
C GLN A 119 -13.19 10.90 -2.97
N GLY A 120 -14.50 11.14 -2.99
CA GLY A 120 -15.17 11.56 -4.22
C GLY A 120 -15.21 13.09 -4.28
N GLU A 121 -15.05 13.67 -5.46
CA GLU A 121 -15.38 15.08 -5.67
C GLU A 121 -16.80 15.19 -6.20
N THR A 122 -17.61 16.04 -5.56
CA THR A 122 -18.68 16.71 -6.29
C THR A 122 -18.00 17.74 -7.19
N ILE A 123 -18.09 17.58 -8.51
CA ILE A 123 -17.55 18.55 -9.48
C ILE A 123 -18.37 19.84 -9.34
N LEU A 124 -18.04 20.67 -8.36
CA LEU A 124 -18.50 22.05 -8.20
C LEU A 124 -17.45 22.81 -7.37
N ASP A 125 -16.24 23.00 -7.91
CA ASP A 125 -15.66 24.34 -7.99
C ASP A 125 -14.33 24.36 -8.75
N SER A 126 -14.19 25.42 -9.55
CA SER A 126 -13.26 25.58 -10.67
C SER A 126 -11.86 26.05 -10.27
N ASN A 127 -11.38 25.75 -9.07
CA ASN A 127 -10.01 26.09 -8.65
C ASN A 127 -9.57 25.18 -7.51
N TYR A 128 -8.73 24.16 -7.75
CA TYR A 128 -7.75 23.72 -6.74
C TYR A 128 -6.69 22.83 -7.38
N SER A 129 -5.47 23.36 -7.49
CA SER A 129 -4.27 22.66 -7.95
C SER A 129 -3.49 22.07 -6.76
N GLU A 130 -4.16 21.33 -5.88
CA GLU A 130 -3.48 20.55 -4.84
C GLU A 130 -4.15 19.18 -4.76
N ASN A 131 -3.38 18.14 -5.10
CA ASN A 131 -3.55 16.70 -4.82
C ASN A 131 -3.52 15.85 -6.08
N LEU A 132 -2.30 15.48 -6.52
CA LEU A 132 -2.07 14.49 -7.59
C LEU A 132 -2.70 13.12 -7.29
N TYR A 133 -2.89 12.77 -6.01
CA TYR A 133 -3.59 11.56 -5.59
C TYR A 133 -5.09 11.58 -5.91
N GLN A 134 -5.69 12.78 -5.94
CA GLN A 134 -7.11 13.01 -6.18
C GLN A 134 -7.50 12.68 -7.63
N THR A 135 -6.68 13.12 -8.58
CA THR A 135 -6.91 12.96 -10.02
C THR A 135 -6.80 11.51 -10.49
N CYS A 136 -5.94 10.70 -9.86
CA CYS A 136 -5.73 9.32 -10.28
C CYS A 136 -6.78 8.35 -9.73
N ILE A 137 -7.27 8.54 -8.49
CA ILE A 137 -8.40 7.74 -8.00
C ILE A 137 -9.62 7.98 -8.88
N GLN A 138 -9.84 9.23 -9.35
CA GLN A 138 -10.84 9.52 -10.36
C GLN A 138 -10.54 8.86 -11.71
N SER A 139 -9.31 8.91 -12.24
CA SER A 139 -8.99 8.31 -13.54
C SER A 139 -9.18 6.79 -13.54
N ASP A 140 -8.82 6.13 -12.44
CA ASP A 140 -8.90 4.67 -12.33
C ASP A 140 -10.33 4.22 -12.03
N THR A 141 -11.07 4.97 -11.20
CA THR A 141 -12.51 4.75 -11.01
C THR A 141 -13.25 4.98 -12.33
N LEU A 142 -12.93 6.03 -13.09
CA LEU A 142 -13.54 6.29 -14.40
C LEU A 142 -13.14 5.22 -15.44
N ALA A 143 -11.89 4.74 -15.43
CA ALA A 143 -11.44 3.68 -16.32
C ALA A 143 -12.16 2.35 -16.01
N ALA A 144 -12.29 2.01 -14.73
CA ALA A 144 -12.96 0.79 -14.31
C ALA A 144 -14.49 0.86 -14.48
N VAL A 145 -15.12 2.00 -14.19
CA VAL A 145 -16.53 2.29 -14.49
C VAL A 145 -16.78 2.25 -16.00
N SER A 146 -15.88 2.83 -16.81
CA SER A 146 -15.99 2.79 -18.27
C SER A 146 -15.85 1.37 -18.81
N HIS A 147 -14.96 0.57 -18.24
CA HIS A 147 -14.80 -0.83 -18.63
C HIS A 147 -16.03 -1.68 -18.25
N ARG A 148 -16.55 -1.55 -17.03
CA ARG A 148 -17.75 -2.27 -16.56
C ARG A 148 -19.01 -1.83 -17.32
N ARG A 149 -19.15 -0.53 -17.59
CA ARG A 149 -20.22 0.02 -18.43
C ARG A 149 -20.10 -0.50 -19.87
N ALA A 150 -18.89 -0.58 -20.44
CA ALA A 150 -18.71 -1.20 -21.75
C ALA A 150 -19.11 -2.69 -21.75
N GLN A 151 -18.72 -3.47 -20.74
CA GLN A 151 -19.08 -4.89 -20.63
C GLN A 151 -20.59 -5.10 -20.46
N LEU A 152 -21.27 -4.27 -19.65
CA LEU A 152 -22.72 -4.32 -19.47
C LEU A 152 -23.50 -3.90 -20.73
N TRP A 153 -22.97 -2.95 -21.51
CA TRP A 153 -23.59 -2.51 -22.78
C TRP A 153 -23.33 -3.50 -23.93
N TYR A 154 -22.12 -4.04 -24.08
CA TYR A 154 -21.80 -5.01 -25.13
C TYR A 154 -22.28 -6.44 -24.81
N GLY A 155 -22.61 -6.73 -23.55
CA GLY A 155 -23.19 -8.00 -23.11
C GLY A 155 -24.73 -8.05 -23.11
N ASN A 156 -25.42 -6.95 -23.43
CA ASN A 156 -26.88 -6.89 -23.37
C ASN A 156 -27.53 -7.09 -24.77
N PRO A 157 -28.23 -8.21 -25.02
CA PRO A 157 -28.88 -8.49 -26.30
C PRO A 157 -30.07 -7.58 -26.62
N GLU A 158 -30.54 -6.74 -25.69
CA GLU A 158 -31.63 -5.76 -25.92
C GLU A 158 -31.14 -4.36 -26.29
N SER A 159 -29.85 -4.17 -26.56
CA SER A 159 -29.29 -2.87 -26.94
C SER A 159 -29.81 -2.42 -28.33
N PRO A 160 -30.42 -1.22 -28.48
CA PRO A 160 -30.87 -0.75 -29.78
C PRO A 160 -29.68 -0.49 -30.72
N PRO A 161 -29.79 -0.78 -32.03
CA PRO A 161 -28.75 -0.46 -32.99
C PRO A 161 -28.56 1.06 -33.08
N GLY A 162 -27.30 1.49 -33.05
CA GLY A 162 -26.89 2.91 -33.11
C GLY A 162 -27.08 3.56 -34.48
#